data_AF-A0A8I1KBW8-F1
#
_entry.id   AF-A0A8I1KBW8-F1
#
_cell.length_a   1.000
_cell.length_b   1.000
_cell.length_c   1.000
_cell.angle_alpha   90.00
_cell.angle_beta   90.00
_cell.angle_gamma   90.00
#
_symmetry.space_group_name_H-M   'P 1'
#
loop_
_entity.id
_entity.type
_entity.pdbx_description
1 polymer ?
#
loop_
_entity_poly.entity_id
_entity_poly.type
_entity_poly.pdbx_seq_one_letter_code
_entity_poly.pdbx_strand_id
1 'polypeptide(L)'
;MRGGGVALSADKTSATADSTDAVTVSLKYMLNGSGVSGKTVAWTSTGGTLSTASSQTGSAGGATVKLTSDTAGTFTVTGTVDGIAKSSEEITFTAPAAG
;
A
#
# COMPACT_ATOMS: atom_id res chain seq x y z
N MET A 1 -22.97 -8.66 11.57
CA MET A 1 -23.20 -7.78 10.40
C MET A 1 -21.85 -7.27 9.92
N ARG A 2 -21.39 -7.65 8.71
CA ARG A 2 -20.08 -7.25 8.16
C ARG A 2 -20.25 -5.92 7.39
N GLY A 3 -20.54 -4.85 8.11
CA GLY A 3 -20.94 -3.55 7.55
C GLY A 3 -19.76 -2.60 7.38
N GLY A 4 -18.93 -2.84 6.38
CA GLY A 4 -17.84 -1.95 6.00
C GLY A 4 -16.48 -2.27 6.62
N GLY A 5 -15.43 -1.96 5.87
CA GLY A 5 -14.05 -2.24 6.26
C GLY A 5 -13.06 -1.74 5.22
N VAL A 6 -11.87 -1.38 5.70
CA VAL A 6 -10.69 -1.15 4.87
C VAL A 6 -9.85 -2.42 4.92
N ALA A 7 -9.46 -2.92 3.75
CA ALA A 7 -8.49 -3.99 3.60
C ALA A 7 -7.26 -3.45 2.87
N LEU A 8 -6.08 -3.90 3.29
CA LEU A 8 -4.81 -3.57 2.63
C LEU A 8 -4.04 -4.87 2.38
N SER A 9 -3.45 -5.01 1.19
CA SER A 9 -2.64 -6.16 0.80
C SER A 9 -1.49 -5.68 -0.08
N ALA A 10 -0.31 -6.25 0.09
CA ALA A 10 0.76 -6.12 -0.90
C ALA A 10 0.66 -7.25 -1.94
N ASP A 11 1.16 -7.03 -3.16
CA ASP A 11 1.32 -8.09 -4.16
C ASP A 11 2.47 -9.05 -3.79
N LYS A 12 3.52 -8.49 -3.17
CA LYS A 12 4.68 -9.20 -2.65
C LYS A 12 5.18 -8.54 -1.36
N THR A 13 5.76 -9.32 -0.47
CA THR A 13 6.36 -8.85 0.80
C THR A 13 7.89 -8.88 0.75
N SER A 14 8.47 -9.12 -0.42
CA SER A 14 9.91 -9.07 -0.66
C SER A 14 10.25 -8.33 -1.95
N ALA A 15 11.33 -7.57 -1.91
CA ALA A 15 11.83 -6.82 -3.05
C ALA A 15 13.33 -6.57 -2.97
N THR A 16 13.95 -6.26 -4.10
CA THR A 16 15.34 -5.80 -4.14
C THR A 16 15.41 -4.29 -3.86
N ALA A 17 16.35 -3.87 -3.02
CA ALA A 17 16.62 -2.47 -2.71
C ALA A 17 17.43 -1.79 -3.83
N ASP A 18 16.90 -1.75 -5.05
CA ASP A 18 17.57 -1.21 -6.26
C ASP A 18 16.84 0.01 -6.87
N SER A 19 15.88 0.59 -6.14
CA SER A 19 14.96 1.64 -6.62
C SER A 19 14.08 1.27 -7.82
N THR A 20 14.17 0.04 -8.32
CA THR A 20 13.50 -0.44 -9.53
C THR A 20 12.43 -1.48 -9.19
N ASP A 21 12.75 -2.41 -8.29
CA ASP A 21 11.84 -3.43 -7.83
C ASP A 21 10.79 -2.85 -6.87
N ALA A 22 9.58 -2.68 -7.41
CA ALA A 22 8.49 -2.02 -6.73
C ALA A 22 7.48 -3.02 -6.14
N VAL A 23 7.08 -2.79 -4.90
CA VAL A 23 5.97 -3.50 -4.26
C VAL A 23 4.68 -2.71 -4.47
N THR A 24 3.68 -3.35 -5.05
CA THR A 24 2.36 -2.77 -5.28
C THR A 24 1.44 -3.09 -4.10
N VAL A 25 1.07 -2.05 -3.36
CA VAL A 25 0.11 -2.14 -2.27
C VAL A 25 -1.27 -1.74 -2.77
N SER A 26 -2.25 -2.60 -2.49
CA SER A 26 -3.64 -2.44 -2.87
C SER A 26 -4.52 -2.24 -1.63
N LEU A 27 -5.28 -1.14 -1.62
CA LEU A 27 -6.32 -0.86 -0.65
C LEU A 27 -7.69 -1.14 -1.23
N LYS A 28 -8.56 -1.73 -0.42
CA LYS A 28 -9.97 -1.92 -0.71
C LYS A 28 -10.81 -1.28 0.39
N TYR A 29 -11.58 -0.25 0.04
CA TYR A 29 -12.56 0.36 0.93
C TYR A 29 -13.96 -0.08 0.55
N MET A 30 -14.65 -0.71 1.50
CA MET A 30 -16.03 -1.16 1.35
C MET A 30 -16.91 -0.56 2.45
N LEU A 31 -18.12 -0.16 2.08
CA LEU A 31 -19.17 0.28 3.01
C LEU A 31 -20.45 -0.48 2.65
N ASN A 32 -21.12 -1.06 3.65
CA ASN A 32 -22.36 -1.82 3.45
C ASN A 32 -22.27 -2.90 2.35
N GLY A 33 -21.10 -3.54 2.22
CA GLY A 33 -20.86 -4.59 1.22
C GLY A 33 -20.54 -4.10 -0.20
N SER A 34 -20.51 -2.79 -0.44
CA SER A 34 -20.17 -2.20 -1.74
C SER A 34 -18.87 -1.40 -1.68
N GLY A 35 -18.10 -1.42 -2.77
CA GLY A 35 -16.92 -0.56 -2.90
C GLY A 35 -17.33 0.90 -3.06
N VAL A 36 -16.61 1.82 -2.40
CA VAL A 36 -16.93 3.25 -2.46
C VAL A 36 -15.85 3.98 -3.26
N SER A 37 -16.26 4.65 -4.34
CA SER A 37 -15.38 5.45 -5.19
C SER A 37 -15.22 6.89 -4.71
N GLY A 38 -14.19 7.57 -5.23
CA GLY A 38 -13.95 8.99 -5.00
C GLY A 38 -13.45 9.32 -3.60
N LYS A 39 -13.05 8.32 -2.81
CA LYS A 39 -12.46 8.55 -1.48
C LYS A 39 -10.96 8.73 -1.61
N THR A 40 -10.45 9.78 -0.97
CA THR A 40 -9.01 10.02 -0.88
C THR A 40 -8.39 9.03 0.09
N VAL A 41 -7.38 8.32 -0.40
CA VAL A 41 -6.51 7.44 0.37
C VAL A 41 -5.18 8.17 0.55
N ALA A 42 -4.82 8.45 1.80
CA ALA A 42 -3.51 8.96 2.16
C ALA A 42 -2.57 7.78 2.42
N TRP A 43 -1.42 7.77 1.75
CA TRP A 43 -0.41 6.73 1.87
C TRP A 43 0.77 7.23 2.66
N THR A 44 1.25 6.40 3.57
CA THR A 44 2.46 6.63 4.35
C THR A 44 3.25 5.34 4.41
N SER A 45 4.56 5.43 4.54
CA SER A 45 5.42 4.27 4.75
C SER A 45 6.42 4.56 5.85
N THR A 46 6.86 3.51 6.55
CA THR A 46 7.91 3.62 7.58
C THR A 46 9.31 3.86 6.96
N GLY A 47 9.46 3.62 5.66
CA GLY A 47 10.64 3.94 4.87
C GLY A 47 10.40 3.68 3.38
N GLY A 48 11.47 3.76 2.58
CA GLY A 48 11.39 3.72 1.12
C GLY A 48 10.68 4.94 0.51
N THR A 49 10.35 4.83 -0.78
CA THR A 49 9.69 5.87 -1.57
C THR A 49 8.37 5.35 -2.13
N LEU A 50 7.29 6.05 -1.83
CA LEU A 50 5.98 5.79 -2.43
C LEU A 50 5.84 6.52 -3.78
N SER A 51 5.20 5.89 -4.75
CA SER A 51 4.93 6.50 -6.07
C SER A 51 4.03 7.73 -5.99
N THR A 52 3.17 7.80 -4.97
CA THR A 52 2.32 8.95 -4.64
C THR A 52 1.98 8.95 -3.16
N ALA A 53 1.86 10.13 -2.56
CA ALA A 53 1.40 10.29 -1.19
C ALA A 53 -0.12 10.11 -1.04
N SER A 54 -0.89 10.20 -2.14
CA SER A 54 -2.33 9.98 -2.10
C SER A 54 -2.90 9.44 -3.41
N SER A 55 -4.00 8.69 -3.32
CA SER A 55 -4.76 8.16 -4.46
C SER A 55 -6.26 8.31 -4.21
N GLN A 56 -7.09 8.17 -5.25
CA GLN A 56 -8.55 8.09 -5.10
C GLN A 56 -9.03 6.66 -5.32
N THR A 57 -10.02 6.22 -4.56
CA THR A 57 -10.66 4.92 -4.78
C THR A 57 -11.49 4.92 -6.06
N GLY A 58 -11.36 3.85 -6.87
CA GLY A 58 -12.17 3.63 -8.07
C GLY A 58 -13.58 3.11 -7.76
N SER A 59 -14.39 2.82 -8.80
CA SER A 59 -15.78 2.32 -8.67
C SER A 59 -15.90 1.07 -7.80
N ALA A 60 -14.86 0.24 -7.72
CA ALA A 60 -14.84 -0.94 -6.87
C ALA A 60 -14.33 -0.65 -5.44
N GLY A 61 -14.07 0.61 -5.06
CA GLY A 61 -13.43 0.97 -3.81
C GLY A 61 -11.95 0.64 -3.73
N GLY A 62 -11.31 0.33 -4.87
CA GLY A 62 -9.90 -0.03 -4.94
C GLY A 62 -9.00 1.19 -5.15
N ALA A 63 -7.86 1.23 -4.46
CA ALA A 63 -6.77 2.17 -4.71
C ALA A 63 -5.43 1.44 -4.63
N THR A 64 -4.43 1.90 -5.36
CA THR A 64 -3.09 1.30 -5.34
C THR A 64 -2.00 2.35 -5.16
N VAL A 65 -0.87 1.90 -4.64
CA VAL A 65 0.39 2.66 -4.54
C VAL A 65 1.56 1.70 -4.73
N LYS A 66 2.68 2.19 -5.27
CA LYS A 66 3.92 1.43 -5.36
C LYS A 66 4.91 1.92 -4.33
N LEU A 67 5.61 1.01 -3.66
CA LEU A 67 6.72 1.28 -2.76
C LEU A 67 8.01 0.75 -3.41
N THR A 68 9.02 1.61 -3.53
CA THR A 68 10.39 1.23 -3.89
C THR A 68 11.36 1.59 -2.76
N SER A 69 12.56 1.01 -2.76
CA SER A 69 13.62 1.39 -1.84
C SER A 69 14.98 1.20 -2.51
N ASP A 70 15.96 2.04 -2.16
CA ASP A 70 17.39 1.88 -2.44
C ASP A 70 18.15 1.27 -1.25
N THR A 71 17.50 1.23 -0.09
CA THR A 71 18.08 0.74 1.16
C THR A 71 17.40 -0.55 1.57
N ALA A 72 18.21 -1.55 1.91
CA ALA A 72 17.71 -2.79 2.47
C ALA A 72 17.11 -2.55 3.87
N GLY A 73 15.96 -3.15 4.15
CA GLY A 73 15.23 -2.94 5.40
C GLY A 73 13.80 -3.45 5.33
N THR A 74 13.13 -3.48 6.48
CA THR A 74 11.72 -3.83 6.56
C THR A 74 10.87 -2.56 6.64
N PHE A 75 9.87 -2.47 5.77
CA PHE A 75 8.97 -1.33 5.69
C PHE A 75 7.52 -1.78 5.77
N THR A 76 6.67 -0.87 6.22
CA THR A 76 5.22 -1.09 6.25
C THR A 76 4.55 0.10 5.60
N VAL A 77 3.55 -0.17 4.76
CA VAL A 77 2.72 0.88 4.13
C VAL A 77 1.42 1.00 4.89
N THR A 78 1.06 2.22 5.26
CA THR A 78 -0.22 2.53 5.89
C THR A 78 -1.07 3.37 4.94
N GLY A 79 -2.24 2.84 4.58
CA GLY A 79 -3.27 3.54 3.83
C GLY A 79 -4.37 4.03 4.76
N THR A 80 -4.66 5.32 4.72
CA THR A 80 -5.75 5.95 5.49
C THR A 80 -6.83 6.46 4.55
N VAL A 81 -8.06 5.98 4.72
CA VAL A 81 -9.21 6.38 3.91
C VAL A 81 -10.40 6.66 4.82
N ASP A 82 -11.05 7.81 4.65
CA ASP A 82 -12.23 8.20 5.44
C ASP A 82 -11.99 8.12 6.97
N GLY A 83 -10.77 8.43 7.42
CA GLY A 83 -10.33 8.34 8.82
C GLY A 83 -9.95 6.94 9.31
N ILE A 84 -10.06 5.91 8.47
CA ILE A 84 -9.72 4.53 8.80
C ILE A 84 -8.31 4.23 8.26
N ALA A 85 -7.36 4.00 9.16
CA ALA A 85 -6.00 3.59 8.83
C ALA A 85 -5.87 2.05 8.82
N LYS A 86 -5.18 1.53 7.81
CA LYS A 86 -4.77 0.13 7.73
C LYS A 86 -3.33 0.02 7.24
N SER A 87 -2.60 -0.90 7.85
CA SER A 87 -1.21 -1.20 7.50
C SER A 87 -1.12 -2.48 6.67
N SER A 88 -0.11 -2.56 5.82
CA SER A 88 0.23 -3.75 5.05
C SER A 88 0.90 -4.78 5.96
N GLU A 89 1.14 -5.96 5.40
CA GLU A 89 2.17 -6.86 5.91
C GLU A 89 3.55 -6.18 5.86
N GLU A 90 4.51 -6.71 6.61
CA GLU A 90 5.89 -6.25 6.57
C GLU A 90 6.51 -6.58 5.20
N ILE A 91 7.07 -5.57 4.55
CA ILE A 91 7.71 -5.67 3.25
C ILE A 91 9.22 -5.59 3.46
N THR A 92 9.93 -6.65 3.13
CA THR A 92 11.39 -6.74 3.28
C THR A 92 12.08 -6.39 1.96
N PHE A 93 12.88 -5.33 1.97
CA PHE A 93 13.81 -5.02 0.91
C PHE A 93 15.18 -5.60 1.21
N THR A 94 15.71 -6.43 0.31
CA THR A 94 17.06 -7.02 0.43
C THR A 94 18.03 -6.27 -0.48
N ALA A 95 19.28 -6.11 -0.04
CA ALA A 95 20.30 -5.48 -0.87
C ALA A 95 20.45 -6.24 -2.20
N PRO A 96 20.69 -5.54 -3.32
CA PRO A 96 21.01 -6.20 -4.59
C PRO A 96 22.26 -7.06 -4.40
N ALA A 97 22.29 -8.24 -5.03
CA ALA A 97 23.49 -9.06 -5.03
C ALA A 97 24.63 -8.25 -5.66
N ALA A 98 25.72 -8.05 -4.91
CA ALA A 98 26.93 -7.46 -5.47
C ALA A 98 27.48 -8.43 -6.52
N GLY A 99 27.42 -8.01 -7.78
CA GLY A 99 28.04 -8.70 -8.92
C GLY A 99 29.51 -8.34 -9.07
#